data_AF-T1ATR1-F1
#
_entry.id   AF-T1ATR1-F1
#
_cell.length_a   1.000
_cell.length_b   1.000
_cell.length_c   1.000
_cell.angle_alpha   90.00
_cell.angle_beta   90.00
_cell.angle_gamma   90.00
#
_symmetry.space_group_name_H-M   'P 1'
#
loop_
_entity.id
_entity.type
_entity.pdbx_description
1 polymer ?
#
loop_
_entity_poly.entity_id
_entity_poly.type
_entity_poly.pdbx_seq_one_letter_code
_entity_poly.pdbx_strand_id
1 'polypeptide(L)'
;MNEQLYLLAGGLVFAGTLLLWLSYTRGRNMVREVMADLYGMPGAMRRLAWVQFFSWFAMFAMWIYTVPAVASTQFGSSDPLSTGYNAGANWAGVLLGSYYGFAVLAATLIAPMVRAVGLRWSHVVNLAAAAVGLISFWWIRNPHWLLLSMVGVGFGWASIL
;
A
#
# COMPACT_ATOMS: atom_id res chain seq x y z
N MET A 1 17.99 -32.08 4.97
CA MET A 1 19.06 -31.38 4.22
C MET A 1 18.38 -30.30 3.38
N ASN A 2 18.82 -29.05 3.47
CA ASN A 2 17.97 -27.85 3.51
C ASN A 2 17.39 -27.38 2.15
N GLU A 3 16.06 -27.34 2.02
CA GLU A 3 15.32 -26.76 0.88
C GLU A 3 15.65 -25.27 0.64
N GLN A 4 16.03 -24.55 1.70
CA GLN A 4 16.45 -23.15 1.64
C GLN A 4 17.76 -22.96 0.83
N LEU A 5 18.62 -23.97 0.79
CA LEU A 5 19.88 -23.91 0.05
C LEU A 5 19.67 -24.04 -1.46
N TYR A 6 18.68 -24.83 -1.87
CA TYR A 6 18.29 -24.97 -3.28
C TYR A 6 17.61 -23.71 -3.83
N LEU A 7 16.84 -23.01 -2.99
CA LEU A 7 16.26 -21.71 -3.36
C LEU A 7 17.34 -20.63 -3.54
N LEU A 8 18.34 -20.60 -2.65
CA LEU A 8 19.49 -19.70 -2.79
C LEU A 8 20.38 -20.05 -3.99
N ALA A 9 20.66 -21.34 -4.22
CA ALA A 9 21.45 -21.79 -5.35
C ALA A 9 20.75 -21.54 -6.68
N GLY A 10 19.44 -21.84 -6.78
CA GLY A 10 18.63 -21.53 -7.96
C GLY A 10 18.56 -20.03 -8.24
N GLY A 11 18.41 -19.21 -7.21
CA GLY A 11 18.42 -17.74 -7.32
C GLY A 11 19.76 -17.19 -7.82
N LEU A 12 20.89 -17.72 -7.32
CA LEU A 12 22.23 -17.31 -7.74
C LEU A 12 22.54 -17.72 -9.19
N VAL A 13 22.12 -18.91 -9.62
CA VAL A 13 22.30 -19.38 -11.01
C VAL A 13 21.41 -18.58 -11.97
N PHE A 14 20.17 -18.27 -11.58
CA PHE A 14 19.28 -17.43 -12.39
C PHE A 14 19.81 -15.99 -12.51
N ALA A 15 20.23 -15.39 -11.40
CA ALA A 15 20.84 -14.06 -11.41
C ALA A 15 22.15 -14.03 -12.22
N GLY A 16 23.00 -15.06 -12.08
CA GLY A 16 24.27 -15.17 -12.80
C GLY A 16 24.10 -15.32 -14.31
N THR A 17 23.17 -16.16 -14.75
CA THR A 17 22.87 -16.33 -16.18
C THR A 17 22.22 -15.09 -16.78
N LEU A 18 21.34 -14.41 -16.04
CA LEU A 18 20.74 -13.14 -16.45
C LEU A 18 21.79 -12.01 -16.57
N LEU A 19 22.72 -11.90 -15.62
CA LEU A 19 23.80 -10.91 -15.65
C LEU A 19 24.82 -11.17 -16.78
N LEU A 20 25.18 -12.44 -17.01
CA LEU A 20 26.04 -12.81 -18.13
C LEU A 20 25.38 -12.51 -19.49
N TRP A 21 24.08 -12.78 -19.61
CA TRP A 21 23.31 -12.46 -20.82
C TRP A 21 23.16 -10.95 -21.07
N LEU A 22 22.97 -10.17 -20.00
CA LEU A 22 22.97 -8.70 -20.06
C LEU A 22 24.36 -8.12 -20.38
N SER A 23 25.45 -8.79 -19.99
CA SER A 23 26.82 -8.35 -20.28
C SER A 23 27.24 -8.59 -21.74
N TYR A 24 26.68 -9.61 -22.40
CA TYR A 24 27.03 -9.99 -23.77
C TYR A 24 26.22 -9.25 -24.85
N THR A 25 25.10 -8.63 -24.47
CA THR A 25 24.22 -7.91 -25.40
C THR A 25 24.60 -6.43 -25.47
N ARG A 26 25.37 -6.07 -26.50
CA ARG A 26 25.85 -4.69 -26.80
C ARG A 26 24.80 -3.84 -27.54
N GLY A 27 23.52 -4.03 -27.23
CA GLY A 27 22.38 -3.32 -27.84
C GLY A 27 21.81 -2.22 -26.93
N ARG A 28 20.93 -1.38 -27.48
CA ARG A 28 20.00 -0.53 -26.71
C ARG A 28 19.01 -1.46 -25.98
N ASN A 29 19.48 -2.06 -24.91
CA ASN A 29 18.69 -3.01 -24.13
C ASN A 29 17.78 -2.22 -23.18
N MET A 30 16.52 -2.62 -23.08
CA MET A 30 15.51 -2.03 -22.18
C MET A 30 16.03 -1.87 -20.74
N VAL A 31 16.84 -2.81 -20.26
CA VAL A 31 17.47 -2.76 -18.92
C VAL A 31 18.47 -1.60 -18.80
N ARG A 32 19.22 -1.30 -19.86
CA ARG A 32 20.18 -0.17 -19.86
C ARG A 32 19.47 1.18 -19.91
N GLU A 33 18.34 1.25 -20.61
CA GLU A 33 17.46 2.43 -20.67
C GLU A 33 16.82 2.68 -19.31
N VAL A 34 16.26 1.65 -18.67
CA VAL A 34 15.74 1.72 -17.28
C VAL A 34 16.83 2.15 -16.30
N MET A 35 18.04 1.58 -16.38
CA MET A 35 19.14 1.99 -15.52
C MET A 35 19.58 3.44 -15.79
N ALA A 36 19.66 3.86 -17.05
CA ALA A 36 20.00 5.22 -17.41
C ALA A 36 18.95 6.23 -16.90
N ASP A 37 17.66 5.91 -17.01
CA ASP A 37 16.57 6.73 -16.48
C ASP A 37 16.59 6.79 -14.95
N LEU A 38 16.90 5.67 -14.28
CA LEU A 38 17.01 5.61 -12.83
C LEU A 38 18.18 6.48 -12.30
N TYR A 39 19.32 6.45 -13.00
CA TYR A 39 20.48 7.29 -12.67
C TYR A 39 20.28 8.76 -13.07
N GLY A 40 19.55 9.01 -14.16
CA GLY A 40 19.19 10.34 -14.66
C GLY A 40 18.04 11.01 -13.90
N MET A 41 17.37 10.31 -12.98
CA MET A 41 16.21 10.84 -12.27
C MET A 41 16.53 12.14 -11.50
N PRO A 42 15.79 13.24 -11.75
CA PRO A 42 15.93 14.47 -10.99
C PRO A 42 15.62 14.24 -9.51
N GLY A 43 16.28 14.99 -8.63
CA GLY A 43 16.17 14.78 -7.17
C GLY A 43 14.74 14.84 -6.61
N ALA A 44 13.83 15.60 -7.25
CA ALA A 44 12.42 15.65 -6.87
C ALA A 44 11.70 14.30 -7.11
N MET A 45 11.98 13.62 -8.22
CA MET A 45 11.35 12.34 -8.57
C MET A 45 11.84 11.20 -7.68
N ARG A 46 13.13 11.22 -7.31
CA ARG A 46 13.69 10.27 -6.34
C ARG A 46 13.03 10.37 -4.96
N ARG A 47 12.69 11.59 -4.52
CA ARG A 47 11.94 11.80 -3.27
C ARG A 47 10.53 11.25 -3.37
N LEU A 48 9.85 11.49 -4.48
CA LEU A 48 8.49 10.99 -4.71
C LEU A 48 8.46 9.45 -4.76
N ALA A 49 9.48 8.81 -5.33
CA ALA A 49 9.59 7.35 -5.38
C ALA A 49 9.54 6.72 -3.97
N TRP A 50 10.28 7.28 -3.00
CA TRP A 50 10.23 6.80 -1.62
C TRP A 50 8.85 6.99 -0.98
N VAL A 51 8.24 8.17 -1.18
CA VAL A 51 6.91 8.46 -0.64
C VAL A 51 5.87 7.49 -1.21
N GLN A 52 5.87 7.26 -2.52
CA GLN A 52 4.95 6.34 -3.16
C GLN A 52 5.19 4.89 -2.74
N PHE A 53 6.44 4.47 -2.60
CA PHE A 53 6.77 3.12 -2.13
C PHE A 53 6.15 2.85 -0.74
N PHE A 54 6.37 3.72 0.23
CA PHE A 54 5.83 3.54 1.58
C PHE A 54 4.30 3.67 1.63
N SER A 55 3.74 4.58 0.84
CA SER A 55 2.29 4.80 0.80
C SER A 55 1.56 3.58 0.24
N TRP A 56 2.06 3.03 -0.87
CA TRP A 56 1.53 1.79 -1.44
C TRP A 56 1.78 0.58 -0.56
N PHE A 57 2.97 0.46 0.04
CA PHE A 57 3.28 -0.62 0.97
C PHE A 57 2.27 -0.68 2.11
N ALA A 58 1.97 0.46 2.73
CA ALA A 58 0.96 0.55 3.79
C ALA A 58 -0.44 0.15 3.29
N MET A 59 -0.82 0.56 2.08
CA MET A 59 -2.11 0.23 1.49
C MET A 59 -2.27 -1.26 1.18
N PHE A 60 -1.23 -1.89 0.62
CA PHE A 60 -1.21 -3.33 0.39
C PHE A 60 -1.26 -4.12 1.69
N ALA A 61 -0.51 -3.69 2.71
CA ALA A 61 -0.57 -4.30 4.04
C ALA A 61 -1.98 -4.22 4.62
N MET A 62 -2.63 -3.05 4.53
CA MET A 62 -4.01 -2.88 4.96
C MET A 62 -4.94 -3.88 4.24
N TRP A 63 -4.93 -3.94 2.91
CA TRP A 63 -5.84 -4.84 2.17
C TRP A 63 -5.68 -6.32 2.54
N ILE A 64 -4.45 -6.78 2.72
CA ILE A 64 -4.18 -8.19 3.05
C ILE A 64 -4.58 -8.49 4.50
N TYR A 65 -4.35 -7.56 5.43
CA TYR A 65 -4.54 -7.81 6.86
C TYR A 65 -5.89 -7.34 7.43
N THR A 66 -6.69 -6.55 6.70
CA THR A 66 -7.96 -6.03 7.22
C THR A 66 -8.92 -7.15 7.64
N VAL A 67 -9.10 -8.17 6.79
CA VAL A 67 -10.00 -9.30 7.08
C VAL A 67 -9.58 -10.06 8.34
N PRO A 68 -8.34 -10.61 8.43
CA PRO A 68 -7.93 -11.34 9.64
C PRO A 68 -7.83 -10.44 10.87
N ALA A 69 -7.47 -9.16 10.73
CA ALA A 69 -7.42 -8.21 11.83
C ALA A 69 -8.82 -7.94 12.40
N VAL A 70 -9.81 -7.69 11.56
CA VAL A 70 -11.20 -7.44 12.00
C VAL A 70 -11.81 -8.71 12.59
N ALA A 71 -11.62 -9.87 11.96
CA ALA A 71 -12.13 -11.15 12.46
C ALA A 71 -11.55 -11.51 13.84
N SER A 72 -10.25 -11.36 14.04
CA SER A 72 -9.60 -11.70 15.31
C SER A 72 -9.89 -10.66 16.41
N THR A 73 -9.83 -9.37 16.11
CA THR A 73 -9.95 -8.31 17.14
C THR A 73 -11.40 -8.02 17.55
N GLN A 74 -12.36 -8.16 16.63
CA GLN A 74 -13.76 -7.80 16.87
C GLN A 74 -14.65 -9.03 17.07
N PHE A 75 -14.37 -10.13 16.34
CA PHE A 75 -15.20 -11.34 16.37
C PHE A 75 -14.54 -12.52 17.10
N GLY A 76 -13.32 -12.32 17.63
CA GLY A 76 -12.63 -13.31 18.46
C GLY A 76 -12.28 -14.61 17.73
N SER A 77 -12.30 -14.61 16.40
CA SER A 77 -12.05 -15.82 15.61
C SER A 77 -10.95 -15.62 14.58
N SER A 78 -9.98 -16.52 14.61
CA SER A 78 -8.91 -16.65 13.61
C SER A 78 -9.13 -17.82 12.66
N ASP A 79 -10.16 -18.64 12.88
CA ASP A 79 -10.45 -19.81 12.05
C ASP A 79 -11.32 -19.41 10.84
N PRO A 80 -10.82 -19.55 9.60
CA PRO A 80 -11.55 -19.21 8.38
C PRO A 80 -12.87 -19.97 8.19
N LEU A 81 -13.04 -21.13 8.82
CA LEU A 81 -14.25 -21.95 8.71
C LEU A 81 -15.33 -21.55 9.72
N SER A 82 -14.98 -20.69 10.69
CA SER A 82 -15.91 -20.28 11.74
C SER A 82 -16.92 -19.24 11.26
N THR A 83 -18.10 -19.22 11.88
CA THR A 83 -19.11 -18.18 11.67
C THR A 83 -18.60 -16.79 12.08
N GLY A 84 -17.77 -16.71 13.13
CA GLY A 84 -17.15 -15.46 13.59
C GLY A 84 -16.19 -14.85 12.57
N TYR A 85 -15.40 -15.68 11.87
CA TYR A 85 -14.53 -15.19 10.81
C TYR A 85 -15.32 -14.70 9.59
N ASN A 86 -16.39 -15.41 9.22
CA ASN A 86 -17.28 -14.96 8.14
C ASN A 86 -17.95 -13.61 8.47
N ALA A 87 -18.37 -13.39 9.71
CA ALA A 87 -18.90 -12.10 10.16
C ALA A 87 -17.82 -11.00 10.08
N GLY A 88 -16.59 -11.31 10.50
CA GLY A 88 -15.44 -10.42 10.36
C GLY A 88 -15.10 -10.08 8.91
N ALA A 89 -15.13 -11.06 8.01
CA ALA A 89 -14.91 -10.88 6.59
C ALA A 89 -16.00 -10.01 5.94
N ASN A 90 -17.26 -10.22 6.29
CA ASN A 90 -18.36 -9.37 5.81
C ASN A 90 -18.17 -7.92 6.26
N TRP A 91 -17.80 -7.70 7.53
CA TRP A 91 -17.56 -6.35 8.04
C TRP A 91 -16.31 -5.70 7.43
N ALA A 92 -15.23 -6.46 7.24
CA ALA A 92 -14.05 -6.01 6.52
C ALA A 92 -14.39 -5.61 5.08
N GLY A 93 -15.29 -6.35 4.42
CA GLY A 93 -15.85 -5.97 3.11
C GLY A 93 -16.58 -4.62 3.15
N VAL A 94 -17.37 -4.35 4.19
CA VAL A 94 -18.01 -3.04 4.38
C VAL A 94 -16.99 -1.94 4.59
N LEU A 95 -15.94 -2.16 5.39
CA LEU A 95 -14.85 -1.18 5.56
C LEU A 95 -14.13 -0.91 4.25
N LEU A 96 -13.81 -1.96 3.49
CA LEU A 96 -13.16 -1.85 2.20
C LEU A 96 -14.05 -1.13 1.17
N GLY A 97 -15.35 -1.41 1.14
CA GLY A 97 -16.29 -0.67 0.31
C GLY A 97 -16.42 0.81 0.73
N SER A 98 -16.46 1.05 2.04
CA SER A 98 -16.63 2.40 2.60
C SER A 98 -15.43 3.30 2.30
N TYR A 99 -14.19 2.77 2.32
CA TYR A 99 -13.03 3.61 1.98
C TYR A 99 -13.12 4.14 0.54
N TYR A 100 -13.60 3.35 -0.41
CA TYR A 100 -13.79 3.83 -1.79
C TYR A 100 -14.84 4.95 -1.85
N GLY A 101 -15.95 4.80 -1.11
CA GLY A 101 -16.96 5.85 -0.98
C GLY A 101 -16.37 7.14 -0.40
N PHE A 102 -15.57 7.04 0.66
CA PHE A 102 -14.88 8.19 1.23
C PHE A 102 -13.79 8.75 0.33
N ALA A 103 -13.14 7.93 -0.50
CA ALA A 103 -12.15 8.40 -1.47
C ALA A 103 -12.80 9.28 -2.55
N VAL A 104 -14.01 8.93 -3.03
CA VAL A 104 -14.77 9.79 -3.95
C VAL A 104 -15.10 11.14 -3.30
N LEU A 105 -15.55 11.12 -2.05
CA LEU A 105 -15.81 12.35 -1.29
C LEU A 105 -14.52 13.16 -1.11
N ALA A 106 -13.43 12.52 -0.72
CA ALA A 106 -12.12 13.16 -0.56
C ALA A 106 -11.62 13.79 -1.87
N ALA A 107 -11.76 13.11 -3.02
CA ALA A 107 -11.35 13.63 -4.31
C ALA A 107 -12.03 14.98 -4.64
N THR A 108 -13.32 15.11 -4.30
CA THR A 108 -14.05 16.39 -4.47
C THR A 108 -13.54 17.50 -3.54
N LEU A 109 -13.07 17.15 -2.34
CA LEU A 109 -12.54 18.08 -1.35
C LEU A 109 -11.06 18.43 -1.56
N ILE A 110 -10.28 17.55 -2.19
CA ILE A 110 -8.85 17.77 -2.43
C ILE A 110 -8.62 18.93 -3.41
N ALA A 111 -9.45 19.06 -4.45
CA ALA A 111 -9.33 20.14 -5.44
C ALA A 111 -9.37 21.55 -4.82
N PRO A 112 -10.36 21.93 -3.99
CA PRO A 112 -10.33 23.22 -3.30
C PRO A 112 -9.20 23.32 -2.27
N MET A 113 -8.84 22.21 -1.60
CA MET A 113 -7.74 22.20 -0.62
C MET A 113 -6.38 22.52 -1.27
N VAL A 114 -6.12 21.96 -2.45
CA VAL A 114 -4.90 22.23 -3.24
C VAL A 114 -4.85 23.68 -3.71
N ARG A 115 -6.00 24.28 -4.06
CA ARG A 115 -6.06 25.72 -4.42
C ARG A 115 -5.78 26.64 -3.23
N ALA A 116 -6.15 26.23 -2.02
CA ALA A 116 -5.97 27.04 -0.82
C ALA A 116 -4.56 26.95 -0.20
N VAL A 117 -4.00 25.73 -0.09
CA VAL A 117 -2.75 25.48 0.68
C VAL A 117 -1.59 25.02 -0.22
N GLY A 118 -1.89 24.63 -1.46
CA GLY A 118 -0.91 24.15 -2.42
C GLY A 118 -0.70 22.62 -2.39
N LEU A 119 -0.22 22.09 -3.53
CA LEU A 119 -0.12 20.65 -3.80
C LEU A 119 0.68 19.88 -2.73
N ARG A 120 1.84 20.41 -2.33
CA ARG A 120 2.74 19.74 -1.39
C ARG A 120 2.10 19.55 -0.01
N TRP A 121 1.48 20.61 0.51
CA TRP A 121 0.89 20.58 1.84
C TRP A 121 -0.41 19.78 1.87
N SER A 122 -1.24 19.87 0.82
CA SER A 122 -2.42 19.02 0.69
C SER A 122 -2.06 17.54 0.72
N HIS A 123 -1.02 17.14 -0.03
CA HIS A 123 -0.56 15.75 -0.04
C HIS A 123 -0.05 15.28 1.33
N VAL A 124 0.73 16.11 2.03
CA VAL A 124 1.21 15.79 3.38
C VAL A 124 0.06 15.61 4.37
N VAL A 125 -0.94 16.48 4.33
CA VAL A 125 -2.13 16.38 5.20
C VAL A 125 -2.92 15.11 4.91
N ASN A 126 -3.12 14.77 3.63
CA ASN A 126 -3.83 13.56 3.22
C ASN A 126 -3.09 12.28 3.67
N LEU A 127 -1.76 12.24 3.50
CA LEU A 127 -0.94 11.12 3.98
C LEU A 127 -0.94 11.01 5.51
N ALA A 128 -0.91 12.15 6.22
CA ALA A 128 -1.01 12.15 7.67
C ALA A 128 -2.39 11.62 8.15
N ALA A 129 -3.48 12.04 7.49
CA ALA A 129 -4.82 11.53 7.77
C ALA A 129 -4.91 10.01 7.54
N ALA A 130 -4.28 9.51 6.46
CA ALA A 130 -4.20 8.08 6.18
C ALA A 130 -3.40 7.32 7.24
N ALA A 131 -2.25 7.86 7.67
CA ALA A 131 -1.44 7.26 8.74
C ALA A 131 -2.21 7.19 10.07
N VAL A 132 -2.92 8.27 10.45
CA VAL A 132 -3.78 8.28 11.64
C VAL A 132 -4.93 7.27 11.50
N GLY A 133 -5.53 7.18 10.32
CA GLY A 133 -6.56 6.18 10.00
C GLY A 133 -6.04 4.76 10.23
N LEU A 134 -4.86 4.42 9.73
CA LEU A 134 -4.25 3.09 9.93
C LEU A 134 -3.87 2.83 11.39
N ILE A 135 -3.27 3.81 12.09
CA ILE A 135 -2.89 3.67 13.51
C ILE A 135 -4.13 3.42 14.39
N SER A 136 -5.26 4.04 14.04
CA SER A 136 -6.49 3.91 14.83
C SER A 136 -7.06 2.47 14.87
N PHE A 137 -6.69 1.59 13.94
CA PHE A 137 -7.04 0.15 14.00
C PHE A 137 -6.53 -0.54 15.26
N TRP A 138 -5.43 -0.06 15.84
CA TRP A 138 -4.86 -0.66 17.04
C TRP A 138 -5.67 -0.32 18.30
N TRP A 139 -6.29 0.86 18.34
CA TRP A 139 -7.05 1.35 19.51
C TRP A 139 -8.55 1.02 19.44
N ILE A 140 -9.11 0.94 18.24
CA ILE A 140 -10.56 0.81 18.04
C ILE A 140 -11.01 -0.64 18.21
N ARG A 141 -11.76 -0.88 19.29
CA ARG A 141 -12.37 -2.17 19.66
C ARG A 141 -13.81 -2.32 19.16
N ASN A 142 -14.35 -1.32 18.46
CA ASN A 142 -15.71 -1.33 17.95
C ASN A 142 -15.72 -1.26 16.42
N PRO A 143 -16.42 -2.18 15.73
CA PRO A 143 -16.38 -2.28 14.27
C PRO A 143 -16.93 -1.03 13.57
N HIS A 144 -17.92 -0.35 14.14
CA HIS A 144 -18.50 0.87 13.56
C HIS A 144 -17.56 2.08 13.60
N TRP A 145 -16.70 2.17 14.61
CA TRP A 145 -15.73 3.28 14.71
C TRP A 145 -14.59 3.15 13.70
N LEU A 146 -14.35 1.94 13.16
CA LEU A 146 -13.39 1.73 12.07
C LEU A 146 -13.82 2.42 10.76
N LEU A 147 -15.11 2.76 10.59
CA LEU A 147 -15.57 3.56 9.45
C LEU A 147 -14.96 4.96 9.48
N LEU A 148 -14.75 5.54 10.67
CA LEU A 148 -14.07 6.83 10.80
C LEU A 148 -12.60 6.72 10.36
N SER A 149 -11.95 5.62 10.68
CA SER A 149 -10.59 5.30 10.21
C SER A 149 -10.51 5.23 8.69
N MET A 150 -11.56 4.69 8.04
CA MET A 150 -11.65 4.62 6.58
C MET A 150 -11.78 6.00 5.92
N VAL A 151 -12.24 7.02 6.63
CA VAL A 151 -12.22 8.40 6.12
C VAL A 151 -10.77 8.83 5.86
N GLY A 152 -9.90 8.71 6.87
CA GLY A 152 -8.49 9.08 6.75
C GLY A 152 -7.77 8.28 5.64
N VAL A 153 -8.01 6.97 5.58
CA VAL A 153 -7.48 6.10 4.52
C VAL A 153 -7.98 6.52 3.14
N GLY A 154 -9.27 6.88 3.01
CA GLY A 154 -9.87 7.37 1.76
C GLY A 154 -9.21 8.66 1.25
N PHE A 155 -8.89 9.59 2.15
CA PHE A 155 -8.10 10.79 1.81
C PHE A 155 -6.69 10.45 1.31
N GLY A 156 -6.03 9.49 1.96
CA GLY A 156 -4.75 8.97 1.50
C GLY A 156 -4.82 8.39 0.10
N TRP A 157 -5.78 7.48 -0.13
CA TRP A 157 -6.00 6.84 -1.41
C TRP A 157 -6.25 7.86 -2.53
N ALA A 158 -7.17 8.81 -2.31
CA ALA A 158 -7.50 9.85 -3.28
C ALA A 158 -6.34 10.82 -3.56
N SER A 159 -5.33 10.87 -2.70
CA SER A 159 -4.17 11.73 -2.89
C SER A 159 -2.96 11.03 -3.50
N ILE A 160 -2.89 9.71 -3.38
CA ILE A 160 -1.83 8.87 -3.99
C ILE A 160 -2.13 8.61 -5.47
N LEU A 161 -3.43 8.53 -5.81
CA LEU A 161 -3.98 8.36 -7.16
C LEU A 161 -3.99 9.69 -7.93
#